data_AF-A0A7Y2UQN7-F1
#
_entry.id   AF-A0A7Y2UQN7-F1
#
_cell.length_a   1.000
_cell.length_b   1.000
_cell.length_c   1.000
_cell.angle_alpha   90.00
_cell.angle_beta   90.00
_cell.angle_gamma   90.00
#
_symmetry.space_group_name_H-M   'P 1'
#
loop_
_entity.id
_entity.type
_entity.pdbx_description
1 polymer ?
#
loop_
_entity_poly.entity_id
_entity_poly.type
_entity_poly.pdbx_seq_one_letter_code
_entity_poly.pdbx_strand_id
1 'polypeptide(L)'
;MERQIFPFSALVGQEELKTGLLLNAVDPAIGGILVSGQKGTGKSTAVRALARVLPRIEAIKDCPYNCAPDDVDNLCIPCAEDYHDGRALKTEWRPMPLVELPL
;
A
#
# COMPACT_ATOMS: atom_id res chain seq x y z
N MET A 1 -20.04 6.22 1.85
CA MET A 1 -19.84 6.58 3.27
C MET A 1 -18.37 6.40 3.57
N GLU A 2 -17.59 7.49 3.67
CA GLU A 2 -16.19 7.38 4.07
C GLU A 2 -16.14 6.83 5.49
N ARG A 3 -15.69 5.58 5.64
CA ARG A 3 -15.44 5.00 6.95
C ARG A 3 -14.34 5.82 7.60
N GLN A 4 -14.66 6.53 8.69
CA GLN A 4 -13.67 7.30 9.43
C GLN A 4 -12.55 6.36 9.89
N ILE A 5 -11.35 6.59 9.38
CA ILE A 5 -10.14 5.86 9.77
C ILE A 5 -9.50 6.64 10.92
N PHE A 6 -9.15 5.93 11.99
CA PHE A 6 -8.48 6.53 13.13
C PHE A 6 -7.09 7.07 12.73
N PRO A 7 -6.68 8.30 13.10
CA PRO A 7 -5.41 8.87 12.68
C PRO A 7 -4.20 8.07 13.22
N PHE A 8 -3.17 7.86 12.39
CA PHE A 8 -1.98 7.09 12.79
C PHE A 8 -1.24 7.75 13.95
N SER A 9 -1.10 9.08 13.92
CA SER A 9 -0.46 9.86 14.98
C SER A 9 -1.23 9.87 16.30
N ALA A 10 -2.53 9.57 16.27
CA ALA A 10 -3.37 9.50 17.47
C ALA A 10 -3.30 8.13 18.18
N LEU A 11 -2.61 7.13 17.61
CA LEU A 11 -2.43 5.83 18.25
C LEU A 11 -1.52 5.97 19.46
N VAL A 12 -2.05 5.64 20.64
CA VAL A 12 -1.29 5.69 21.89
C VAL A 12 -0.49 4.40 22.07
N GLY A 13 0.79 4.54 22.42
CA GLY A 13 1.72 3.41 22.60
C GLY A 13 2.03 2.67 21.31
N GLN A 14 2.39 1.38 21.40
CA GLN A 14 2.74 0.53 20.24
C GLN A 14 3.94 1.09 19.43
N GLU A 15 4.94 1.67 20.09
CA GLU A 15 6.07 2.33 19.44
C GLU A 15 6.87 1.39 18.52
N GLU A 16 7.06 0.13 18.92
CA GLU A 16 7.72 -0.88 18.07
C GLU A 16 6.92 -1.16 16.79
N LEU A 17 5.59 -1.28 16.89
CA LEU A 17 4.73 -1.47 15.73
C LEU A 17 4.76 -0.26 14.79
N LYS A 18 4.63 0.95 15.34
CA LYS A 18 4.68 2.18 14.54
C LYS A 18 6.03 2.31 13.83
N THR A 19 7.12 2.09 14.56
CA THR A 19 8.48 2.19 14.04
C THR A 19 8.69 1.17 12.93
N GLY A 20 8.32 -0.09 13.15
CA GLY A 20 8.41 -1.13 12.12
C GLY A 20 7.63 -0.73 10.88
N LEU A 21 6.35 -0.37 11.02
CA LEU A 21 5.49 0.00 9.91
C LEU A 21 6.05 1.18 9.10
N LEU A 22 6.61 2.19 9.76
CA LEU A 22 7.26 3.32 9.10
C LEU A 22 8.55 2.91 8.39
N LEU A 23 9.38 2.07 9.00
CA LEU A 23 10.59 1.56 8.37
C LEU A 23 10.27 0.78 7.10
N ASN A 24 9.27 -0.11 7.13
CA ASN A 24 8.86 -0.88 5.96
C ASN A 24 8.21 -0.01 4.87
N ALA A 25 7.58 1.10 5.25
CA ALA A 25 7.08 2.08 4.28
C ALA A 25 8.21 2.88 3.60
N VAL A 26 9.33 3.09 4.28
CA VAL A 26 10.51 3.78 3.74
C VAL A 26 11.34 2.84 2.88
N ASP A 27 11.58 1.61 3.36
CA ASP A 27 12.37 0.59 2.67
C ASP A 27 11.60 -0.74 2.58
N PRO A 28 10.94 -1.00 1.45
CA PRO A 28 10.25 -2.26 1.19
C PRO A 28 11.17 -3.48 1.17
N ALA A 29 12.50 -3.33 0.99
CA ALA A 29 13.45 -4.43 0.97
C ALA A 29 13.58 -5.15 2.33
N ILE A 30 13.08 -4.53 3.40
CA ILE A 30 12.88 -5.17 4.71
C ILE A 30 11.94 -6.39 4.60
N GLY A 31 11.10 -6.45 3.56
CA GLY A 31 10.30 -7.62 3.18
C GLY A 31 8.91 -7.65 3.83
N GLY A 32 8.82 -7.38 5.13
CA GLY A 32 7.53 -7.29 5.82
C GLY A 32 7.65 -7.40 7.33
N ILE A 33 6.50 -7.30 8.01
CA ILE A 33 6.43 -7.27 9.47
C ILE A 33 5.38 -8.25 9.95
N LEU A 34 5.77 -9.13 10.87
CA LEU A 34 4.85 -9.99 11.59
C LEU A 34 4.40 -9.30 12.88
N VAL A 35 3.11 -8.96 12.97
CA VAL A 35 2.53 -8.29 14.14
C VAL A 35 1.71 -9.28 14.96
N SER A 36 2.25 -9.71 16.10
CA SER A 36 1.58 -10.62 17.04
C SER A 36 1.00 -9.87 18.25
N GLY A 37 0.00 -10.45 18.92
CA GLY A 37 -0.52 -9.94 20.19
C GLY A 37 -2.00 -10.26 20.41
N GLN A 38 -2.54 -9.85 21.56
CA GLN A 38 -3.92 -10.15 21.95
C GLN A 38 -4.97 -9.50 21.02
N LYS A 39 -6.17 -10.09 20.94
CA LYS A 39 -7.30 -9.48 20.22
C LYS A 39 -7.65 -8.14 20.89
N GLY A 40 -8.05 -7.15 20.10
CA GLY A 40 -8.45 -5.83 20.62
C GLY A 40 -7.33 -4.80 20.79
N THR A 41 -6.06 -5.13 20.51
CA THR A 41 -4.94 -4.17 20.65
C THR A 41 -4.79 -3.16 19.50
N GLY A 42 -5.71 -3.13 18.53
CA GLY A 42 -5.68 -2.15 17.44
C GLY A 42 -4.64 -2.41 16.33
N LYS A 43 -4.07 -3.61 16.22
CA LYS A 43 -3.08 -3.97 15.17
C LYS A 43 -3.53 -3.61 13.75
N SER A 44 -4.74 -4.05 13.36
CA SER A 44 -5.28 -3.76 12.03
C SER A 44 -5.78 -2.32 11.90
N THR A 45 -6.02 -1.62 13.01
CA THR A 45 -6.27 -0.18 13.02
C THR A 45 -5.00 0.59 12.66
N ALA A 46 -3.84 0.19 13.19
CA ALA A 46 -2.56 0.81 12.89
C ALA A 46 -2.20 0.72 11.40
N VAL A 47 -2.37 -0.47 10.79
CA VAL A 47 -2.11 -0.67 9.36
C VAL A 47 -3.06 0.18 8.49
N ARG A 48 -4.36 0.18 8.80
CA ARG A 48 -5.36 1.02 8.09
C ARG A 48 -5.07 2.51 8.23
N ALA A 49 -4.62 2.94 9.41
CA ALA A 49 -4.27 4.32 9.68
C ALA A 49 -3.03 4.75 8.88
N LEU A 50 -2.01 3.88 8.79
CA LEU A 50 -0.81 4.17 8.02
C LEU A 50 -1.13 4.35 6.52
N ALA A 51 -1.99 3.51 5.94
CA ALA A 51 -2.37 3.64 4.53
C ALA A 51 -2.95 5.02 4.15
N ARG A 52 -3.52 5.75 5.11
CA ARG A 52 -4.02 7.14 4.92
C ARG A 52 -2.93 8.20 4.99
N VAL A 53 -1.80 7.90 5.62
CA VAL A 53 -0.65 8.81 5.75
C VAL A 53 0.28 8.69 4.55
N LEU A 54 0.34 7.51 3.93
CA LEU A 54 1.18 7.26 2.77
C LEU A 54 0.76 8.12 1.57
N PRO A 55 1.74 8.56 0.76
CA PRO A 55 1.45 9.34 -0.44
C PRO A 55 0.58 8.54 -1.41
N ARG A 56 -0.12 9.28 -2.27
CA ARG A 56 -0.78 8.67 -3.43
C ARG A 56 0.29 8.06 -4.33
N ILE A 57 -0.03 6.95 -4.96
CA ILE A 57 0.81 6.30 -5.95
C ILE A 57 0.31 6.64 -7.35
N GLU A 58 1.24 6.78 -8.29
CA GLU A 58 0.91 6.81 -9.71
C GLU A 58 0.83 5.37 -10.20
N ALA A 59 -0.29 4.99 -10.80
CA ALA A 59 -0.51 3.65 -11.32
C ALA A 59 -1.11 3.69 -12.72
N ILE A 60 -0.84 2.65 -13.51
CA ILE A 60 -1.52 2.46 -14.80
C ILE A 60 -3.03 2.33 -14.55
N LYS A 61 -3.81 3.13 -15.28
CA LYS A 61 -5.26 3.21 -15.18
C LYS A 61 -5.87 1.83 -15.42
N ASP A 62 -6.87 1.48 -14.60
CA ASP A 62 -7.59 0.20 -14.66
C ASP A 62 -6.74 -1.07 -14.41
N CYS A 63 -5.44 -0.92 -14.07
CA CYS A 63 -4.60 -2.05 -13.69
C CYS A 63 -4.93 -2.52 -12.25
N PRO A 64 -5.27 -3.81 -12.04
CA PRO A 64 -5.58 -4.36 -10.72
C PRO A 64 -4.33 -4.52 -9.83
N TYR A 65 -3.14 -4.58 -10.44
CA TYR A 65 -1.86 -4.74 -9.74
C TYR A 65 -1.20 -3.40 -9.40
N ASN A 66 -1.78 -2.28 -9.82
CA ASN A 66 -1.22 -0.94 -9.62
C ASN A 66 0.22 -0.80 -10.16
N CYS A 67 0.50 -1.38 -11.34
CA CYS A 67 1.81 -1.28 -11.97
C CYS A 67 2.25 0.19 -12.09
N ALA A 68 3.50 0.45 -11.73
CA ALA A 68 4.09 1.77 -11.81
C ALA A 68 4.49 2.05 -13.28
N PRO A 69 4.20 3.25 -13.81
CA PRO A 69 4.49 3.58 -15.21
C PRO A 69 5.99 3.77 -15.50
N ASP A 70 6.80 4.02 -14.47
CA ASP A 70 8.25 4.19 -14.53
C ASP A 70 9.02 2.87 -14.35
N ASP A 71 8.37 1.82 -13.87
CA ASP A 71 8.94 0.49 -13.67
C ASP A 71 8.49 -0.49 -14.76
N VAL A 72 9.04 -0.30 -15.96
CA VAL A 72 8.71 -1.10 -17.15
C VAL A 72 9.12 -2.57 -17.03
N ASP A 73 10.08 -2.89 -16.15
CA ASP A 73 10.59 -4.24 -15.96
C ASP A 73 9.66 -5.10 -15.08
N ASN A 74 8.80 -4.47 -14.26
CA ASN A 74 7.88 -5.15 -13.35
C ASN A 74 6.39 -4.95 -13.72
N LEU A 75 6.09 -4.71 -15.00
CA LEU A 75 4.72 -4.64 -15.49
C LEU A 75 4.03 -6.00 -15.42
N CYS A 76 2.73 -6.00 -15.10
CA CYS A 76 1.90 -7.18 -15.26
C CYS A 76 1.72 -7.51 -16.75
N ILE A 77 1.36 -8.76 -17.06
CA ILE A 77 1.24 -9.24 -18.45
C ILE A 77 0.41 -8.30 -19.34
N PRO A 78 -0.82 -7.86 -18.96
CA PRO A 78 -1.60 -6.94 -19.79
C PRO A 78 -0.94 -5.58 -20.03
N CYS A 79 -0.30 -5.00 -19.01
CA CYS A 79 0.37 -3.71 -19.15
C CYS A 79 1.65 -3.81 -19.98
N ALA A 80 2.37 -4.93 -19.89
CA ALA A 80 3.53 -5.20 -20.72
C ALA A 80 3.14 -5.36 -22.20
N GLU A 81 2.05 -6.07 -22.49
CA GLU A 81 1.49 -6.20 -23.84
C GLU A 81 1.10 -4.84 -24.41
N ASP A 82 0.37 -4.01 -23.66
CA ASP A 82 0.01 -2.64 -24.06
C ASP A 82 1.25 -1.80 -24.39
N TYR A 83 2.27 -1.89 -23.54
CA TYR A 83 3.53 -1.17 -23.72
C TYR A 83 4.28 -1.63 -24.99
N HIS A 84 4.38 -2.94 -25.21
CA HIS A 84 5.04 -3.52 -26.39
C HIS A 84 4.29 -3.24 -27.70
N ASP A 85 2.96 -3.21 -27.66
CA ASP A 85 2.10 -2.85 -28.80
C ASP A 85 2.14 -1.35 -29.13
N GLY A 86 2.90 -0.54 -28.36
CA GLY A 86 3.00 0.90 -28.52
C GLY A 86 1.72 1.65 -28.12
N ARG A 87 0.83 1.01 -27.35
CA ARG A 87 -0.35 1.67 -26.80
C ARG A 87 0.07 2.61 -25.67
N ALA A 88 -0.53 3.80 -25.65
CA ALA A 88 -0.26 4.77 -24.60
C ALA A 88 -0.81 4.28 -23.25
N LEU A 89 0.08 4.05 -22.29
CA LEU A 89 -0.28 3.74 -20.91
C LEU A 89 -0.85 4.99 -20.26
N LYS A 90 -2.16 4.98 -19.98
CA LYS A 90 -2.80 6.06 -19.21
C LYS A 90 -2.51 5.86 -17.74
N THR A 91 -2.13 6.91 -17.03
CA THR A 91 -1.85 6.85 -15.59
C THR A 91 -2.92 7.59 -14.79
N GLU A 92 -3.05 7.21 -13.54
CA GLU A 92 -3.83 7.96 -12.55
C GLU A 92 -3.20 7.90 -11.17
N TRP A 93 -3.40 8.97 -10.40
CA TRP A 93 -3.02 9.00 -9.00
C TRP A 93 -4.10 8.37 -8.16
N ARG A 94 -3.77 7.35 -7.37
CA ARG A 94 -4.71 6.67 -6.47
C ARG A 94 -4.15 6.57 -5.05
N PRO A 95 -4.99 6.53 -4.00
CA PRO A 95 -4.52 6.32 -2.64
C PRO A 95 -3.83 4.97 -2.49
N MET A 96 -2.95 4.84 -1.51
CA MET A 96 -2.27 3.56 -1.22
C MET A 96 -3.31 2.46 -0.96
N PRO A 97 -3.31 1.36 -1.76
CA PRO A 97 -4.26 0.28 -1.59
C PRO A 97 -3.95 -0.51 -0.31
N LEU A 98 -5.00 -0.91 0.41
CA LEU A 98 -4.91 -1.89 1.49
C LEU A 98 -5.59 -3.17 1.03
N VAL A 99 -4.82 -4.26 0.94
CA VAL A 99 -5.32 -5.58 0.56
C VAL A 99 -5.37 -6.47 1.79
N GLU A 100 -6.53 -7.05 2.08
CA GLU A 100 -6.71 -8.06 3.11
C GLU A 100 -6.69 -9.44 2.45
N LEU A 101 -5.74 -10.29 2.83
CA LEU A 101 -5.66 -11.65 2.32
C LEU A 101 -6.61 -12.57 3.10
N PRO A 102 -7.25 -13.55 2.44
CA PRO A 102 -8.03 -14.57 3.13
C PRO A 102 -7.12 -15.40 4.04
N LEU A 103 -7.62 -15.72 5.24
CA LEU A 103 -6.98 -16.61 6.20
C LEU A 103 -7.33 -18.08 5.92
#